data_AF-A0A0Q1CA61-F1
#
_entry.id   AF-A0A0Q1CA61-F1
#
_cell.length_a   1.000
_cell.length_b   1.000
_cell.length_c   1.000
_cell.angle_alpha   90.00
_cell.angle_beta   90.00
_cell.angle_gamma   90.00
#
_symmetry.space_group_name_H-M   'P 1'
#
loop_
_entity.id
_entity.type
_entity.pdbx_description
1 polymer ?
#
loop_
_entity_poly.entity_id
_entity_poly.type
_entity_poly.pdbx_seq_one_letter_code
_entity_poly.pdbx_strand_id
1 'polypeptide(L)' 'MWTRDQVLAHIAAAGEPISADTWSSYVSRGQAPTPTRHIGRAPVWDSAQVRAWQAARRGRGWRAGIPGLHDQETGS' A
#
# COMPACT_ATOMS: atom_id res chain seq x y z
N MET A 1 -4.22 11.10 0.68
CA MET A 1 -2.93 10.63 0.14
C MET A 1 -1.91 10.57 1.25
N TRP A 2 -1.10 9.52 1.29
CA TRP A 2 -0.09 9.27 2.33
C TRP A 2 1.30 9.14 1.76
N THR A 3 2.29 9.69 2.45
CA THR A 3 3.71 9.40 2.20
C THR A 3 4.08 8.02 2.73
N ARG A 4 5.26 7.52 2.33
CA ARG A 4 5.78 6.25 2.85
C ARG A 4 5.83 6.23 4.38
N ASP A 5 6.26 7.34 4.99
CA ASP A 5 6.33 7.49 6.45
C ASP A 5 4.95 7.32 7.11
N GLN A 6 3.93 8.00 6.57
CA GLN A 6 2.55 7.90 7.07
C GLN A 6 1.98 6.48 6.93
N VAL A 7 2.32 5.77 5.85
CA VAL A 7 1.96 4.36 5.67
C VAL A 7 2.60 3.49 6.74
N LEU A 8 3.90 3.65 6.98
CA LEU A 8 4.62 2.87 8.00
C LEU A 8 4.11 3.17 9.41
N ALA A 9 3.84 4.43 9.72
CA ALA A 9 3.26 4.84 11.00
C ALA A 9 1.88 4.20 11.22
N HIS A 10 1.04 4.15 10.18
CA HIS A 10 -0.27 3.49 10.26
C HIS A 10 -0.14 1.98 10.52
N ILE A 11 0.77 1.32 9.81
CA ILE A 11 1.02 -0.13 9.95
C ILE A 11 1.60 -0.45 11.34
N ALA A 12 2.53 0.36 11.83
CA ALA A 12 3.10 0.24 13.17
C ALA A 12 2.05 0.47 14.27
N ALA A 13 1.19 1.49 14.13
CA ALA A 13 0.10 1.76 15.05
C ALA A 13 -0.91 0.60 15.14
N ALA A 14 -1.03 -0.18 14.06
CA ALA A 14 -1.85 -1.36 14.05
C ALA A 14 -1.15 -2.61 14.65
N GLY A 15 0.07 -2.50 15.15
CA GLY A 15 0.77 -3.55 15.90
C GLY A 15 1.61 -4.52 15.07
N GLU A 16 1.92 -4.20 13.81
CA GLU A 16 2.84 -5.00 12.97
C GLU A 16 3.80 -4.06 12.23
N PRO A 17 4.78 -3.44 12.91
CA PRO A 17 5.69 -2.51 12.28
C PRO A 17 6.55 -3.21 11.22
N ILE A 18 6.69 -2.58 10.06
CA ILE A 18 7.56 -3.04 8.98
C ILE A 18 8.53 -1.94 8.58
N SER A 19 9.69 -2.30 8.04
CA SER A 19 10.66 -1.33 7.55
C SER A 19 10.24 -0.75 6.19
N ALA A 20 10.77 0.44 5.87
CA ALA A 20 10.57 1.08 4.56
C ALA A 20 10.99 0.17 3.38
N ASP A 21 12.07 -0.59 3.57
CA ASP A 21 12.60 -1.52 2.57
C ASP A 21 11.65 -2.72 2.35
N THR A 22 11.07 -3.25 3.43
CA THR A 22 10.05 -4.30 3.39
C THR A 22 8.79 -3.81 2.66
N TRP A 23 8.34 -2.59 2.96
CA TRP A 23 7.23 -1.97 2.26
C TRP A 23 7.54 -1.82 0.77
N SER A 24 8.72 -1.31 0.42
CA SER A 24 9.14 -1.18 -0.98
C SER A 24 9.19 -2.53 -1.69
N SER A 25 9.69 -3.56 -1.01
CA SER A 25 9.70 -4.94 -1.53
C SER A 25 8.29 -5.48 -1.77
N TYR A 26 7.33 -5.21 -0.88
CA TYR A 26 5.94 -5.59 -1.10
C TYR A 26 5.32 -4.87 -2.29
N VAL A 27 5.56 -3.56 -2.43
CA VAL A 27 5.07 -2.79 -3.58
C VAL A 27 5.65 -3.34 -4.88
N SER A 28 6.96 -3.55 -4.96
CA SER A 28 7.62 -4.10 -6.16
C SER A 28 7.15 -5.52 -6.51
N ARG A 29 6.74 -6.31 -5.51
CA ARG A 29 6.21 -7.67 -5.69
C ARG A 29 4.70 -7.70 -5.94
N GLY A 30 4.04 -6.53 -6.00
CA GLY A 30 2.59 -6.43 -6.11
C GLY A 30 1.82 -6.95 -4.88
N GLN A 31 2.48 -7.09 -3.74
CA GLN A 31 1.88 -7.57 -2.49
C GLN A 31 1.29 -6.44 -1.65
N ALA A 32 1.58 -5.18 -1.98
CA ALA A 32 1.07 -3.97 -1.36
C ALA A 32 0.55 -3.00 -2.44
N PRO A 33 -0.30 -2.03 -2.08
CA PRO A 33 -0.81 -1.04 -3.00
C PRO A 33 0.33 -0.30 -3.74
N THR A 34 0.15 -0.12 -5.04
CA THR A 34 1.05 0.70 -5.84
C THR A 34 0.90 2.18 -5.45
N PRO A 35 1.97 2.99 -5.57
CA PRO A 35 1.85 4.42 -5.35
C PRO A 35 0.91 5.02 -6.40
N THR A 36 -0.06 5.81 -5.95
CA THR A 36 -1.06 6.46 -6.79
C THR A 36 -0.44 7.63 -7.55
N ARG A 37 0.56 8.30 -6.96
CA ARG A 37 1.23 9.45 -7.58
C ARG A 37 2.63 9.64 -7.00
N HIS A 38 3.46 10.42 -7.67
CA HIS A 38 4.68 10.99 -7.11
C HIS A 38 4.51 12.49 -6.85
N ILE A 39 4.80 12.94 -5.63
CA ILE A 39 4.96 14.36 -5.29
C ILE A 39 6.45 14.64 -5.29
N GLY A 40 6.94 15.32 -6.35
CA GLY A 40 8.38 15.42 -6.61
C GLY A 40 8.99 14.03 -6.86
N ARG A 41 10.01 13.66 -6.07
CA ARG A 41 10.62 12.31 -6.09
C ARG A 41 10.01 11.34 -5.08
N ALA A 42 9.04 11.79 -4.28
CA ALA A 42 8.45 10.99 -3.22
C ALA A 42 7.16 10.30 -3.70
N PRO A 43 7.07 8.96 -3.64
CA PRO A 43 5.82 8.26 -3.91
C PRO A 43 4.79 8.52 -2.81
N VAL A 44 3.53 8.65 -3.23
CA VAL A 44 2.37 8.78 -2.35
C VAL A 44 1.31 7.73 -2.70
N TRP A 45 0.66 7.22 -1.66
CA TRP A 45 -0.36 6.18 -1.73
C TRP A 45 -1.73 6.74 -1.42
N ASP A 46 -2.74 6.13 -2.01
CA ASP A 46 -4.10 6.32 -1.53
C ASP A 46 -4.27 5.69 -0.14
N SER A 47 -4.77 6.48 0.80
CA SER A 47 -4.91 6.06 2.20
C SER A 47 -6.01 5.02 2.38
N ALA A 48 -7.07 5.03 1.56
CA ALA A 48 -8.13 4.04 1.65
C ALA A 48 -7.64 2.66 1.19
N GLN A 49 -6.86 2.60 0.09
CA GLN A 49 -6.22 1.37 -0.37
C GLN A 49 -5.26 0.78 0.66
N VAL A 50 -4.44 1.61 1.31
CA VAL A 50 -3.51 1.15 2.37
C VAL A 50 -4.27 0.57 3.57
N ARG A 51 -5.36 1.22 3.99
CA ARG A 51 -6.21 0.72 5.08
C ARG A 51 -6.89 -0.60 4.73
N ALA A 52 -7.45 -0.72 3.52
CA ALA A 52 -8.08 -1.94 3.04
C ALA A 52 -7.08 -3.11 2.98
N TRP A 53 -5.90 -2.85 2.43
CA TRP A 53 -4.80 -3.82 2.39
C TRP A 53 -4.38 -4.27 3.80
N GLN A 54 -4.23 -3.33 4.73
CA GLN A 54 -3.81 -3.63 6.09
C GLN A 54 -4.85 -4.50 6.82
N ALA A 55 -6.14 -4.19 6.65
CA ALA A 55 -7.23 -4.97 7.24
C ALA A 55 -7.27 -6.40 6.67
N ALA A 56 -7.10 -6.56 5.35
CA ALA A 56 -7.02 -7.86 4.70
C ALA A 56 -5.79 -8.67 5.13
N ARG A 57 -4.65 -8.01 5.31
CA ARG A 57 -3.40 -8.62 5.80
C ARG A 57 -3.56 -9.26 7.18
N ARG A 58 -4.30 -8.62 8.09
CA ARG A 58 -4.54 -9.16 9.45
C ARG A 58 -5.46 -10.38 9.48
N GLY A 59 -6.26 -10.62 8.43
CA GLY A 59 -7.22 -11.72 8.37
C GLY A 59 -6.83 -12.81 7.39
N ARG A 60 -5.84 -13.67 7.69
CA ARG A 60 -5.53 -14.97 7.01
C ARG A 60 -5.49 -15.00 5.45
N GLY A 61 -5.58 -13.88 4.74
CA GLY A 61 -6.07 -13.83 3.36
C GLY A 61 -5.07 -13.39 2.30
N TRP A 62 -3.81 -13.14 2.65
CA TRP A 62 -2.80 -12.70 1.66
C TRP A 62 -2.49 -13.79 0.59
N ARG A 63 -2.88 -15.06 0.83
CA ARG A 63 -2.74 -16.16 -0.16
C ARG A 63 -3.82 -16.16 -1.25
N ALA A 64 -4.91 -15.41 -1.12
CA ALA A 64 -5.91 -15.29 -2.17
C ALA A 64 -5.46 -14.14 -3.09
N GLY A 65 -4.81 -14.50 -4.20
CA GLY A 65 -4.21 -13.56 -5.16
C GLY A 65 -5.13 -12.40 -5.48
N ILE A 66 -4.59 -11.19 -5.44
CA ILE A 66 -5.30 -9.91 -5.58
C ILE A 66 -6.12 -9.92 -6.89
N PRO A 67 -7.46 -10.08 -6.85
CA PRO A 67 -8.31 -9.90 -8.01
C PRO A 67 -8.90 -8.48 -7.89
N GLY A 68 -8.41 -7.56 -8.72
CA GLY A 68 -9.00 -6.22 -8.84
C GLY A 68 -8.11 -5.07 -8.38
N LEU A 69 -6.90 -4.95 -8.93
CA LEU A 69 -6.39 -3.61 -9.22
C LEU A 69 -7.26 -3.07 -10.37
N HIS A 70 -8.39 -2.49 -10.01
CA HIS A 70 -9.32 -1.83 -10.93
C HIS A 70 -8.55 -0.70 -11.63
N ASP A 71 -8.40 -0.87 -12.94
CA ASP A 71 -8.56 0.16 -13.96
C ASP A 71 -8.47 1.62 -13.48
N GLN A 72 -7.42 2.32 -13.91
CA GLN A 72 -7.39 3.78 -13.93
C GLN A 72 -7.15 4.23 -15.37
N GLU A 73 -8.16 4.03 -16.21
CA GLU A 73 -8.47 4.91 -17.34
C GLU A 73 -8.89 6.31 -16.82
N THR A 74 -8.76 7.31 -17.70
CA THR A 74 -9.10 8.76 -17.59
C THR A 74 -7.99 9.64 -16.99
N GLY A 75 -7.48 10.69 -17.66
CA GLY A 75 -7.82 11.32 -18.93
C GLY A 75 -6.67 12.25 -19.36
N SER A 76 -6.60 12.46 -20.68
CA SER A 76 -5.57 13.17 -21.43
C SER A 76 -5.47 14.66 -21.15
#